data_AF-A0AAI9TAP5-F1
#
_entry.id   AF-A0AAI9TAP5-F1
#
_cell.length_a   1.000
_cell.length_b   1.000
_cell.length_c   1.000
_cell.angle_alpha   90.00
_cell.angle_beta   90.00
_cell.angle_gamma   90.00
#
_symmetry.space_group_name_H-M   'P 1'
#
loop_
_entity.id
_entity.type
_entity.pdbx_description
1 polymer ?
#
loop_
_entity_poly.entity_id
_entity_poly.type
_entity_poly.pdbx_seq_one_letter_code
_entity_poly.pdbx_strand_id
1 'polypeptide(L)'
;MSQVEYASTISIEVGKPCKNAREVFGGKFLHQELIPKRKLEDTIPSRDDSERELFLSFARDMLTWVPSERKTARELTEHPFLNLGGHASKDVLEGRS
;
A
#
# COMPACT_ATOMS: atom_id res chain seq x y z
N MET A 1 23.62 2.38 -0.81
CA MET A 1 22.58 1.72 -1.63
C MET A 1 22.77 0.23 -1.48
N SER A 2 21.86 -0.50 -0.82
CA SER A 2 22.00 -1.95 -0.66
C SER A 2 21.56 -2.63 -1.95
N GLN A 3 22.49 -3.26 -2.67
CA GLN A 3 22.14 -4.20 -3.72
C GLN A 3 21.70 -5.50 -3.04
N VAL A 4 20.44 -5.85 -3.18
CA VAL A 4 19.94 -7.16 -2.76
C VAL A 4 20.23 -8.12 -3.91
N GLU A 5 21.18 -9.01 -3.70
CA GLU A 5 21.48 -10.13 -4.60
C GLU A 5 20.34 -11.16 -4.47
N TYR A 6 19.71 -11.53 -5.59
CA TYR A 6 18.68 -12.56 -5.61
C TYR A 6 19.33 -13.95 -5.57
N ALA A 7 18.67 -14.91 -4.91
CA ALA A 7 19.19 -16.27 -4.74
C ALA A 7 19.29 -17.07 -6.04
N SER A 8 18.59 -16.66 -7.11
CA SER A 8 18.58 -17.34 -8.40
C SER A 8 18.64 -16.37 -9.57
N THR A 9 19.37 -16.76 -10.61
CA THR A 9 19.47 -16.01 -11.87
C THR A 9 18.15 -16.08 -12.62
N ILE A 10 17.52 -14.93 -12.86
CA ILE A 10 16.30 -14.84 -13.67
C ILE A 10 16.70 -14.87 -15.15
N SER A 11 16.52 -16.00 -15.80
CA SER A 11 16.67 -16.14 -17.25
C SER A 11 15.34 -15.79 -17.94
N ILE A 12 15.23 -14.57 -18.46
CA ILE A 12 14.13 -14.23 -19.38
C ILE A 12 14.51 -14.81 -20.75
N GLU A 13 13.67 -15.67 -21.31
CA GLU A 13 13.91 -16.21 -22.66
C GLU A 13 14.12 -15.06 -23.66
N VAL A 14 15.16 -15.14 -24.47
CA VAL A 14 15.42 -14.13 -25.52
C VAL A 14 14.33 -14.27 -26.59
N GLY A 15 13.27 -13.47 -26.51
CA GLY A 15 12.23 -13.50 -27.55
C GLY A 15 10.99 -12.64 -27.31
N LYS A 16 10.54 -12.05 -28.43
CA LYS A 16 9.38 -11.15 -28.67
C LYS A 16 9.37 -9.82 -27.91
N PRO A 17 9.40 -8.67 -28.62
CA PRO A 17 9.14 -7.38 -28.00
C PRO A 17 7.72 -7.35 -27.42
N CYS A 18 7.63 -7.19 -26.10
CA CYS A 18 6.39 -7.00 -25.37
C CYS A 18 6.15 -5.51 -25.11
N LYS A 19 4.89 -5.07 -25.16
CA LYS A 19 4.52 -3.66 -24.98
C LYS A 19 4.48 -3.23 -23.51
N ASN A 20 4.34 -4.19 -22.58
CA ASN A 20 4.30 -3.93 -21.15
C ASN A 20 4.65 -5.20 -20.34
N ALA A 21 4.92 -5.02 -19.05
CA ALA A 21 5.28 -6.12 -18.14
C ALA A 21 4.17 -7.19 -18.01
N ARG A 22 2.89 -6.84 -18.24
CA ARG A 22 1.78 -7.82 -18.19
C ARG A 22 1.87 -8.82 -19.36
N GLU A 23 2.35 -8.40 -20.52
CA GLU A 23 2.58 -9.30 -21.67
C GLU A 23 3.75 -10.27 -21.43
N VAL A 24 4.73 -9.89 -20.60
CA VAL A 24 5.88 -10.73 -20.25
C VAL A 24 5.54 -11.71 -19.12
N PHE A 25 4.92 -11.21 -18.04
CA PHE A 25 4.75 -11.97 -16.79
C PHE A 25 3.31 -12.44 -16.56
N GLY A 26 2.38 -12.17 -17.49
CA GLY A 26 0.98 -12.54 -17.37
C GLY A 26 0.27 -11.92 -16.15
N GLY A 27 0.86 -10.88 -15.54
CA GLY A 27 0.41 -10.31 -14.27
C GLY A 27 0.61 -11.22 -13.05
N LYS A 28 1.41 -12.28 -13.16
CA LYS A 28 1.82 -13.12 -12.04
C LYS A 28 3.15 -12.64 -11.48
N PHE A 29 3.31 -12.72 -10.16
CA PHE A 29 4.61 -12.56 -9.54
C PHE A 29 5.55 -13.70 -9.98
N LEU A 30 6.81 -13.37 -10.26
CA LEU A 30 7.85 -14.32 -10.64
C LEU A 30 8.14 -15.35 -9.54
N HIS A 31 8.05 -14.91 -8.28
CA HIS A 31 8.38 -15.70 -7.10
C HIS A 31 7.21 -15.71 -6.12
N GLN A 32 6.19 -16.53 -6.39
CA GLN A 32 4.99 -16.61 -5.55
C GLN A 32 5.30 -17.17 -4.15
N GLU A 33 6.34 -17.99 -4.04
CA GLU A 33 6.84 -18.57 -2.80
C GLU A 33 7.38 -17.52 -1.83
N LEU A 34 7.83 -16.37 -2.34
CA LEU A 34 8.32 -15.25 -1.52
C LEU A 34 7.19 -14.37 -1.01
N ILE A 35 5.95 -14.56 -1.48
CA ILE A 35 4.80 -13.79 -1.01
C ILE A 35 4.36 -14.37 0.33
N PRO A 36 4.52 -13.64 1.44
CA PRO A 36 4.11 -14.14 2.74
C PRO A 36 2.58 -14.36 2.76
N LYS A 37 2.15 -15.49 3.32
CA LYS A 37 0.74 -15.78 3.59
C LYS A 37 0.26 -14.96 4.79
N ARG A 38 0.11 -13.65 4.61
CA ARG A 38 -0.39 -12.73 5.63
C ARG A 38 -1.41 -11.78 5.03
N LYS A 39 -2.37 -11.38 5.84
CA LYS A 39 -3.32 -10.32 5.49
C LYS A 39 -2.84 -8.99 6.05
N LEU A 40 -3.43 -7.88 5.59
CA LEU A 40 -3.07 -6.55 6.08
C LEU A 40 -3.33 -6.42 7.58
N GLU A 41 -4.43 -7.02 8.05
CA GLU A 41 -4.87 -7.01 9.44
C GLU A 41 -3.88 -7.69 10.39
N ASP A 42 -3.06 -8.60 9.87
CA ASP A 42 -2.04 -9.35 10.62
C ASP A 42 -0.73 -8.56 10.78
N THR A 43 -0.56 -7.47 10.02
CA THR A 43 0.67 -6.66 10.01
C THR A 43 0.65 -5.47 10.96
N ILE A 44 -0.51 -5.17 11.53
CA ILE A 44 -0.70 -4.00 12.39
C ILE A 44 -0.34 -4.39 13.83
N PRO A 45 0.60 -3.69 14.49
CA PRO A 45 0.89 -3.93 15.90
C PRO A 45 -0.36 -3.70 16.77
N SER A 46 -0.42 -4.34 17.94
CA SER A 46 -1.58 -4.28 18.84
C SER A 46 -1.95 -2.83 19.19
N ARG A 47 -3.00 -2.32 18.53
CA ARG A 47 -3.75 -1.11 18.88
C ARG A 47 -5.06 -1.54 19.52
N ASP A 48 -5.74 -0.61 20.20
CA ASP A 48 -7.10 -0.84 20.65
C ASP A 48 -7.98 -1.30 19.47
N ASP A 49 -8.84 -2.29 19.68
CA ASP A 49 -9.60 -2.95 18.60
C ASP A 49 -10.40 -1.94 17.75
N SER A 50 -10.93 -0.89 18.38
CA SER A 50 -11.67 0.19 17.71
C SER A 50 -10.79 1.05 16.79
N GLU A 51 -9.61 1.44 17.25
CA GLU A 51 -8.66 2.24 16.48
C GLU A 51 -8.07 1.42 15.33
N ARG A 52 -7.83 0.13 15.56
CA ARG A 52 -7.36 -0.83 14.56
C ARG A 52 -8.34 -0.96 13.40
N GLU A 53 -9.64 -1.13 13.68
CA GLU A 53 -10.66 -1.22 12.62
C GLU A 53 -10.80 0.09 11.83
N LEU A 54 -10.72 1.24 12.51
CA LEU A 54 -10.72 2.56 11.85
C LEU A 54 -9.50 2.77 10.94
N PHE A 55 -8.33 2.34 11.39
CA PHE A 55 -7.13 2.38 10.54
C PHE A 55 -7.25 1.45 9.34
N LEU A 56 -7.78 0.24 9.55
CA LEU A 56 -7.97 -0.73 8.48
C LEU A 56 -8.97 -0.25 7.42
N SER A 57 -10.08 0.36 7.82
CA SER A 57 -11.02 0.95 6.84
C SER A 57 -10.36 2.07 6.04
N PHE A 58 -9.59 2.94 6.70
CA PHE A 58 -8.83 4.00 6.05
C PHE A 58 -7.79 3.45 5.05
N ALA A 59 -7.00 2.47 5.48
CA ALA A 59 -5.96 1.87 4.66
C ALA A 59 -6.55 1.14 3.44
N ARG A 60 -7.70 0.48 3.58
CA ARG A 60 -8.42 -0.15 2.46
C ARG A 60 -8.82 0.87 1.41
N ASP A 61 -9.40 2.00 1.81
CA ASP A 61 -9.78 3.08 0.89
C ASP A 61 -8.58 3.67 0.11
N MET A 62 -7.40 3.71 0.76
CA MET A 62 -6.16 4.24 0.18
C MET A 62 -5.44 3.24 -0.72
N LEU A 63 -5.39 1.97 -0.32
CA LEU A 63 -4.61 0.91 -0.97
C LEU A 63 -5.39 0.12 -2.03
N THR A 64 -6.60 0.57 -2.41
CA THR A 64 -7.40 -0.03 -3.47
C THR A 64 -6.61 -0.12 -4.77
N TRP A 65 -6.49 -1.31 -5.34
CA TRP A 65 -5.70 -1.53 -6.56
C TRP A 65 -6.35 -0.88 -7.78
N VAL A 66 -7.68 -1.01 -7.91
CA VAL A 66 -8.45 -0.44 -9.02
C VAL A 66 -8.49 1.09 -8.89
N PRO A 67 -7.89 1.84 -9.83
CA PRO A 67 -7.75 3.29 -9.65
C PRO A 67 -9.08 4.04 -9.54
N SER A 68 -10.13 3.59 -10.25
CA SER A 68 -11.47 4.20 -10.21
C SER A 68 -12.21 3.98 -8.89
N GLU A 69 -11.79 3.01 -8.09
CA GLU A 69 -12.37 2.70 -6.77
C GLU A 69 -11.50 3.24 -5.62
N ARG A 70 -10.30 3.75 -5.92
CA ARG A 70 -9.38 4.30 -4.92
C ARG A 70 -9.82 5.71 -4.55
N LYS A 71 -9.99 5.96 -3.25
CA LYS A 71 -10.30 7.31 -2.77
C LYS A 71 -9.13 8.25 -3.02
N THR A 72 -9.45 9.46 -3.41
CA THR A 72 -8.49 10.56 -3.55
C THR A 72 -8.01 11.04 -2.18
N ALA A 73 -6.87 11.74 -2.16
CA ALA A 73 -6.37 12.34 -0.93
C ALA A 73 -7.42 13.26 -0.27
N ARG A 74 -8.17 14.02 -1.08
CA ARG A 74 -9.24 14.91 -0.59
C ARG A 74 -10.36 14.11 0.09
N GLU A 75 -10.87 13.06 -0.54
CA GLU A 75 -11.92 12.21 0.06
C GLU A 75 -11.41 11.49 1.31
N LEU A 76 -10.14 11.10 1.35
CA LEU A 76 -9.51 10.48 2.51
C LEU A 76 -9.38 11.42 3.71
N THR A 77 -9.29 12.75 3.51
CA THR A 77 -9.25 13.71 4.64
C THR A 77 -10.53 13.70 5.48
N GLU A 78 -11.65 13.29 4.90
CA GLU A 78 -12.94 13.20 5.59
C GLU A 78 -13.08 11.88 6.39
N HIS A 79 -12.12 10.96 6.25
CA HIS A 79 -12.20 9.65 6.88
C HIS A 79 -12.09 9.74 8.41
N PRO A 80 -12.97 9.07 9.18
CA PRO A 80 -13.01 9.16 10.64
C PRO A 80 -11.65 8.88 11.32
N PHE A 81 -10.86 7.94 10.80
CA PHE A 81 -9.52 7.65 11.31
C PHE A 81 -8.63 8.89 11.50
N LEU A 82 -8.69 9.86 10.57
CA LEU A 82 -7.91 11.10 10.67
C LEU A 82 -8.53 12.13 11.62
N ASN A 83 -9.83 12.01 11.91
CA ASN A 83 -10.58 12.90 12.79
C ASN A 83 -10.63 12.42 14.26
N LEU A 84 -10.35 11.14 14.53
CA LEU A 84 -10.25 10.62 15.90
C LEU A 84 -9.04 11.18 16.68
N GLY A 85 -8.06 11.76 15.99
CA GLY A 85 -6.90 12.42 16.59
C GLY A 85 -7.11 13.92 16.81
N GLY A 86 -8.22 14.33 17.44
CA GLY A 86 -8.56 15.73 17.77
C GLY A 86 -7.57 16.50 18.67
N HIS A 87 -6.30 16.13 18.68
CA HIS A 87 -5.16 17.03 18.83
C HIS A 87 -4.40 17.13 17.50
N ALA A 88 -5.11 17.49 16.42
CA ALA A 88 -4.45 18.21 15.34
C ALA A 88 -4.00 19.53 15.99
N SER A 89 -2.74 19.57 16.41
CA SER A 89 -2.04 20.76 16.84
C SER A 89 -2.49 21.94 15.99
N LYS A 90 -3.19 22.88 16.62
CA LYS A 90 -3.47 24.22 16.06
C LYS A 90 -2.16 24.89 15.60
N ASP A 91 -1.02 24.41 16.12
CA ASP A 91 0.34 24.84 15.83
C ASP A 91 0.78 24.64 14.36
N VAL A 92 0.17 23.73 13.58
CA VAL A 92 0.60 23.51 12.17
C VAL A 92 0.03 24.58 11.21
N LEU A 93 -1.05 25.26 11.59
CA LEU A 93 -1.68 26.29 10.76
C LEU A 93 -1.27 27.72 11.15
N GLU A 94 -0.70 27.93 12.33
CA GLU A 94 -0.30 29.26 12.84
C GLU A 94 1.13 29.66 12.45
N GLY A 95 1.94 28.75 11.87
CA GLY A 95 3.34 28.99 11.51
C GLY A 95 3.60 29.55 10.09
N ARG A 96 2.59 30.10 9.42
CA ARG A 96 2.75 30.82 8.13
C ARG A 96 2.15 32.21 8.24
N SER A 97 2.89 33.13 8.86
CA SER A 97 2.76 34.58 8.67
C SER A 97 4.14 35.16 8.45
#